data_AF-A0A8J4P8S9-F1
#
_entry.id   AF-A0A8J4P8S9-F1
#
_cell.length_a   1.000
_cell.length_b   1.000
_cell.length_c   1.000
_cell.angle_alpha   90.00
_cell.angle_beta   90.00
_cell.angle_gamma   90.00
#
_symmetry.space_group_name_H-M   'P 1'
#
loop_
_entity.id
_entity.type
_entity.pdbx_description
1 polymer ?
#
loop_
_entity_poly.entity_id
_entity_poly.type
_entity_poly.pdbx_seq_one_letter_code
_entity_poly.pdbx_strand_id
1 'polypeptide(L)' 'LFSAPFPFFSRNELLLHLKTYNIYYEGQNLQLRHREEEGELIVEGLLNISWGLRRPIRLQMQ' A
#
# COMPACT_ATOMS: atom_id res chain seq x y z
N LEU A 1 22.86 5.34 -5.04
CA LEU A 1 22.06 5.90 -6.16
C LEU A 1 20.78 5.07 -6.24
N PHE A 2 19.61 5.42 -5.74
CA PHE A 2 18.98 6.66 -5.31
C PHE A 2 18.04 6.29 -4.14
N SER A 3 18.21 6.90 -2.97
CA SER A 3 17.14 6.95 -1.97
C SER A 3 16.59 8.37 -2.02
N ALA A 4 15.78 8.65 -3.05
CA ALA A 4 14.88 9.79 -2.93
C ALA A 4 14.03 9.53 -1.69
N PRO A 5 13.86 10.50 -0.77
CA PRO A 5 12.96 10.30 0.37
C PRO A 5 11.59 9.98 -0.22
N PHE A 6 11.02 8.83 0.17
CA PHE A 6 9.63 8.56 -0.14
C PHE A 6 8.82 9.76 0.35
N PRO A 7 7.97 10.37 -0.50
CA PRO A 7 7.16 11.49 -0.06
C PRO A 7 6.35 11.02 1.15
N PHE A 8 6.46 11.77 2.26
CA PHE A 8 5.63 11.51 3.43
C PHE A 8 4.19 11.83 3.04
N PHE A 9 3.35 10.80 2.95
CA PHE A 9 1.94 10.97 2.68
C PHE A 9 1.22 11.34 3.98
N SER A 10 0.36 12.35 3.92
CA SER A 10 -0.60 12.59 4.98
C SER A 10 -1.59 11.43 5.08
N ARG A 11 -2.21 11.26 6.26
CA ARG A 11 -3.23 10.23 6.48
C ARG A 11 -4.35 10.30 5.44
N ASN A 12 -4.82 11.49 5.10
CA ASN A 12 -5.90 11.68 4.13
C ASN A 12 -5.47 11.27 2.72
N GLU A 13 -4.23 11.57 2.33
CA GLU A 13 -3.68 11.11 1.05
C GLU A 13 -3.62 9.58 1.03
N LEU A 14 -3.13 8.93 2.09
CA LEU A 14 -3.10 7.47 2.17
C LEU A 14 -4.49 6.87 2.01
N LEU A 15 -5.50 7.38 2.72
CA LEU A 15 -6.89 6.91 2.60
C LEU A 15 -7.47 7.12 1.20
N LEU A 16 -7.13 8.23 0.53
CA LEU A 16 -7.53 8.47 -0.85
C LEU A 16 -6.90 7.44 -1.80
N HIS A 17 -5.61 7.14 -1.64
CA HIS A 17 -4.94 6.11 -2.44
C HIS A 17 -5.54 4.72 -2.22
N LEU A 18 -5.85 4.35 -0.97
CA LEU A 18 -6.53 3.10 -0.64
C LEU A 18 -7.91 3.01 -1.30
N LYS A 19 -8.70 4.09 -1.27
CA LYS A 19 -9.99 4.14 -1.96
C LYS A 19 -9.83 3.93 -3.46
N THR A 20 -8.91 4.65 -4.09
CA THR A 20 -8.63 4.51 -5.52
C THR A 20 -8.19 3.09 -5.88
N TYR A 21 -7.33 2.48 -5.07
CA TYR A 21 -6.92 1.09 -5.25
C TYR A 21 -8.10 0.12 -5.18
N ASN A 22 -8.97 0.27 -4.17
CA ASN A 22 -10.10 -0.62 -3.96
C ASN A 22 -11.18 -0.55 -5.05
N ILE A 23 -11.29 0.58 -5.77
CA ILE A 23 -12.20 0.72 -6.92
C ILE A 23 -11.84 -0.31 -8.00
N TYR A 24 -10.55 -0.53 -8.27
CA TYR A 24 -10.11 -1.52 -9.27
C TYR A 24 -10.45 -2.97 -8.89
N TYR A 25 -10.63 -3.24 -7.60
CA TYR A 25 -10.87 -4.57 -7.04
C TYR A 25 -12.25 -4.67 -6.38
N GLU A 26 -13.21 -3.81 -6.74
CA GLU A 26 -14.56 -3.85 -6.20
C GLU A 26 -15.21 -5.23 -6.42
N GLY A 27 -15.70 -5.83 -5.33
CA GLY A 27 -16.27 -7.19 -5.36
C GLY A 27 -15.25 -8.33 -5.46
N GLN A 28 -13.94 -8.05 -5.35
CA GLN A 28 -12.87 -9.06 -5.40
C GLN A 28 -12.13 -9.19 -4.05
N ASN A 29 -11.42 -10.30 -3.88
CA ASN A 29 -10.67 -10.62 -2.64
C ASN A 29 -9.35 -9.83 -2.47
N LEU A 30 -9.05 -8.88 -3.36
CA LEU A 30 -7.80 -8.11 -3.37
C LEU A 30 -7.95 -6.70 -2.77
N GLN A 31 -9.09 -6.38 -2.15
CA GLN A 31 -9.26 -5.08 -1.51
C GLN A 31 -8.43 -4.96 -0.22
N LEU A 32 -7.90 -3.75 0.00
CA LEU A 32 -7.25 -3.36 1.24
C LEU A 32 -8.25 -2.66 2.15
N ARG A 33 -8.46 -3.20 3.33
CA ARG A 33 -9.32 -2.62 4.37
C ARG A 33 -8.45 -1.77 5.30
N HIS A 34 -9.07 -0.79 5.92
CA HIS A 34 -8.41 0.00 6.94
C HIS A 34 -9.29 0.12 8.19
N ARG A 35 -8.65 0.16 9.36
CA ARG A 35 -9.29 0.44 10.65
C ARG A 35 -8.38 1.30 11.52
N GLU A 36 -8.95 1.96 12.51
CA GLU A 36 -8.19 2.58 13.58
C GLU A 36 -8.17 1.66 14.79
N GLU A 37 -6.99 1.44 15.37
CA GLU A 37 -6.79 0.61 16.55
C GLU A 37 -5.72 1.31 17.42
N GLU A 38 -6.05 1.63 18.67
CA GLU A 38 -5.14 2.31 19.61
C GLU A 38 -4.51 3.63 19.10
N GLY A 39 -5.21 4.34 18.20
CA GLY A 39 -4.72 5.59 17.59
C GLY A 39 -3.85 5.39 16.35
N GLU A 40 -3.59 4.15 15.97
CA GLU A 40 -2.83 3.77 14.78
C GLU A 40 -3.76 3.38 13.62
N LEU A 41 -3.34 3.68 12.39
CA LEU A 41 -4.04 3.25 11.20
C LEU A 41 -3.53 1.87 10.78
N ILE A 42 -4.38 0.86 10.90
CA ILE A 42 -4.09 -0.49 10.45
C ILE A 42 -4.67 -0.68 9.05
N VAL A 43 -3.84 -1.14 8.11
CA VAL A 43 -4.24 -1.52 6.75
C VAL A 43 -4.02 -3.02 6.57
N GLU A 44 -5.03 -3.74 6.12
CA GLU A 44 -5.01 -5.20 5.99
C GLU A 44 -5.63 -5.66 4.68
N GLY A 45 -5.16 -6.79 4.13
CA GLY A 45 -5.68 -7.37 2.89
C GLY A 45 -4.56 -7.92 2.00
N LEU A 46 -4.86 -8.10 0.71
CA LEU A 46 -3.93 -8.63 -0.27
C LEU A 46 -3.48 -7.53 -1.24
N LEU A 47 -2.21 -7.12 -1.15
CA LEU A 47 -1.60 -6.15 -2.05
C LEU A 47 -0.85 -6.87 -3.18
N ASN A 48 -1.32 -6.68 -4.41
CA ASN A 48 -0.56 -7.09 -5.60
C ASN A 48 0.50 -6.05 -5.93
N ILE A 49 1.77 -6.48 -5.94
CA ILE A 49 2.90 -5.63 -6.37
C ILE A 49 3.56 -6.26 -7.59
N SER A 50 3.46 -5.56 -8.72
CA SER A 50 4.07 -5.96 -10.00
C SER A 50 5.42 -5.26 -10.17
N TRP A 51 6.51 -6.00 -10.02
CA TRP A 51 7.86 -5.42 -9.95
C TRP A 51 8.58 -5.29 -11.30
N GLY A 52 8.19 -6.07 -12.32
CA GLY A 52 8.77 -5.97 -13.67
C GLY A 52 10.30 -6.17 -13.77
N LEU A 53 10.89 -6.97 -12.87
CA LEU A 53 12.34 -7.01 -12.69
C LEU A 53 13.04 -7.96 -13.66
N ARG A 54 14.27 -7.59 -14.05
CA ARG A 54 15.18 -8.41 -14.87
C ARG A 54 16.38 -9.00 -14.09
N ARG A 55 16.48 -8.66 -12.80
CA ARG A 55 17.55 -9.12 -11.89
C ARG A 55 16.98 -9.37 -10.49
N PRO A 56 17.64 -10.18 -9.65
CA PRO A 56 17.17 -10.47 -8.30
C PRO A 56 17.12 -9.21 -7.43
N ILE A 57 16.07 -9.08 -6.62
CA ILE A 57 15.97 -8.09 -5.54
C ILE A 57 15.75 -8.80 -4.21
N ARG A 58 16.06 -8.11 -3.11
CA ARG A 58 15.66 -8.52 -1.77
C ARG A 58 14.59 -7.56 -1.29
N LEU A 59 13.47 -8.11 -0.83
CA LEU A 59 12.44 -7.35 -0.14
C LEU A 59 12.79 -7.29 1.35
N GLN A 60 12.75 -6.10 1.92
CA GLN A 60 12.91 -5.88 3.34
C GLN A 60 11.68 -5.10 3.83
N MET A 61 10.96 -5.70 4.78
CA MET A 61 9.90 -5.03 5.52
C MET A 61 10.48 -4.67 6.89
N GLN A 62 10.26 -3.43 7.34
CA GLN A 62 10.64 -2.94 8.66
C GLN A 62 9.45 -2.99 9.61
#